data_AF-A0A1H6CRC0-F1
#
_entry.id   AF-A0A1H6CRC0-F1
#
_cell.length_a   1.000
_cell.length_b   1.000
_cell.length_c   1.000
_cell.angle_alpha   90.00
_cell.angle_beta   90.00
_cell.angle_gamma   90.00
#
_symmetry.space_group_name_H-M   'P 1'
#
loop_
_entity.id
_entity.type
_entity.pdbx_description
1 polymer ?
#
loop_
_entity_poly.entity_id
_entity_poly.type
_entity_poly.pdbx_seq_one_letter_code
_entity_poly.pdbx_strand_id
1 'polypeptide(L)'
;MQTLSKTLNQALTALLLMLASSLAMAELEPVRIQAYIASLDEVRVLGKELKAEGKEAFLAGQIMPREGQSFDPHQRAVSALKRDEPAYYSKLESSVVKNGFTSPESWAQTGDQVVLAYGAVKVAAESPQILAMAAQSGPEQDMLLMALPEKQRAQLKQALLIAKALAAVPEADRAAVKPYIGTLDTVFTEEGLQ
;
A
#
# COMPACT_ATOMS: atom_id res chain seq x y z
N MET A 1 -22.81 -32.07 39.93
CA MET A 1 -21.75 -32.15 38.89
C MET A 1 -22.18 -31.69 37.50
N GLN A 2 -23.43 -31.88 37.05
CA GLN A 2 -23.89 -31.45 35.71
C GLN A 2 -23.98 -29.93 35.48
N THR A 3 -24.14 -29.11 36.52
CA THR A 3 -24.29 -27.65 36.40
C THR A 3 -22.95 -26.94 36.19
N LEU A 4 -21.88 -27.44 36.80
CA LEU A 4 -20.51 -26.91 36.66
C LEU A 4 -19.91 -27.18 35.27
N SER A 5 -20.25 -28.28 34.61
CA SER A 5 -19.76 -28.56 33.25
C SER A 5 -20.44 -27.69 32.19
N LYS A 6 -21.70 -27.28 32.41
CA LYS A 6 -22.43 -26.38 31.50
C LYS A 6 -21.87 -24.95 31.55
N THR A 7 -21.59 -24.41 32.74
CA THR A 7 -21.03 -23.06 32.88
C THR A 7 -19.61 -22.97 32.34
N LEU A 8 -18.80 -24.01 32.51
CA LEU A 8 -17.45 -24.09 31.95
C LEU A 8 -17.46 -24.16 30.42
N ASN A 9 -18.37 -24.96 29.82
CA ASN A 9 -18.55 -25.00 28.35
C ASN A 9 -19.08 -23.67 27.79
N GLN A 10 -19.98 -22.98 28.50
CA GLN A 10 -20.50 -21.67 28.07
C GLN A 10 -19.43 -20.58 28.12
N ALA A 11 -18.60 -20.55 29.17
CA ALA A 11 -17.49 -19.61 29.28
C ALA A 11 -16.42 -19.84 28.20
N LEU A 12 -16.13 -21.12 27.88
CA LEU A 12 -15.17 -21.48 26.83
C LEU A 12 -15.67 -21.09 25.43
N THR A 13 -16.98 -21.23 25.17
CA THR A 13 -17.58 -20.84 23.88
C THR A 13 -17.61 -19.32 23.69
N ALA A 14 -17.87 -18.56 24.77
CA ALA A 14 -17.83 -17.10 24.72
C ALA A 14 -16.40 -16.56 24.51
N LEU A 15 -15.39 -17.22 25.08
CA LEU A 15 -13.98 -16.84 24.88
C LEU A 15 -13.50 -17.12 23.45
N LEU A 16 -13.91 -18.24 22.84
CA LEU A 16 -13.61 -18.58 21.45
C LEU A 16 -14.26 -17.64 20.43
N LEU A 17 -15.45 -17.10 20.72
CA LEU A 17 -16.11 -16.11 19.87
C LEU A 17 -15.46 -14.71 19.95
N MET A 18 -14.87 -14.34 21.09
CA MET A 18 -14.14 -13.06 21.22
C MET A 18 -12.74 -13.09 20.58
N LEU A 19 -12.09 -14.26 20.51
CA LEU A 19 -10.80 -14.42 19.83
C LEU A 19 -10.89 -14.51 18.29
N ALA A 20 -12.08 -14.71 17.73
CA ALA A 20 -12.28 -14.79 16.28
C ALA A 20 -12.40 -13.41 15.59
N SER A 21 -12.53 -12.32 16.36
CA SER A 21 -12.81 -10.98 15.82
C SER A 21 -11.57 -10.16 15.46
N SER A 22 -10.34 -10.67 15.64
CA SER A 22 -9.11 -9.87 15.53
C SER A 22 -8.16 -10.28 14.39
N LEU A 23 -8.65 -10.99 13.37
CA LEU A 23 -7.91 -11.24 12.12
C LEU A 23 -8.50 -10.52 10.91
N ALA A 24 -9.39 -9.54 11.12
CA ALA A 24 -9.66 -8.57 10.08
C ALA A 24 -8.37 -7.75 9.88
N MET A 25 -7.75 -7.85 8.70
CA MET A 25 -6.86 -6.78 8.24
C MET A 25 -7.63 -5.49 8.45
N ALA A 26 -7.07 -4.56 9.25
CA ALA A 26 -7.75 -3.32 9.57
C ALA A 26 -8.17 -2.65 8.25
N GLU A 27 -9.48 -2.57 8.02
CA GLU A 27 -10.06 -1.95 6.82
C GLU A 27 -9.57 -0.50 6.72
N LEU A 28 -9.43 -0.01 5.50
CA LEU A 28 -9.00 1.35 5.26
C LEU A 28 -10.09 2.35 5.69
N GLU A 29 -10.00 2.80 6.94
CA GLU A 29 -10.98 3.72 7.52
C GLU A 29 -10.93 5.13 6.89
N PRO A 30 -12.06 5.80 6.67
CA PRO A 30 -12.12 7.16 6.11
C PRO A 30 -11.22 8.17 6.85
N VAL A 31 -11.18 8.10 8.19
CA VAL A 31 -10.34 8.98 9.01
C VAL A 31 -8.84 8.78 8.74
N ARG A 32 -8.41 7.55 8.42
CA ARG A 32 -7.02 7.24 8.08
C ARG A 32 -6.65 7.77 6.69
N ILE A 33 -7.56 7.66 5.72
CA ILE A 33 -7.37 8.24 4.38
C ILE A 33 -7.21 9.76 4.49
N GLN A 34 -8.08 10.43 5.25
CA GLN A 34 -8.02 11.88 5.44
C GLN A 34 -6.72 12.31 6.15
N ALA A 35 -6.33 11.62 7.22
CA ALA A 35 -5.07 11.87 7.91
C ALA A 35 -3.86 11.68 6.98
N TYR A 36 -3.88 10.64 6.15
CA TYR A 36 -2.83 10.39 5.16
C TYR A 36 -2.76 11.56 4.16
N ILE A 37 -3.87 11.92 3.51
CA ILE A 37 -3.94 13.05 2.57
C ILE A 37 -3.44 14.35 3.23
N ALA A 38 -3.87 14.65 4.46
CA ALA A 38 -3.46 15.85 5.19
C ALA A 38 -1.95 15.91 5.48
N SER A 39 -1.29 14.76 5.61
CA SER A 39 0.15 14.69 5.84
C SER A 39 1.00 14.91 4.58
N LEU A 40 0.44 14.75 3.37
CA LEU A 40 1.22 14.68 2.13
C LEU A 40 1.97 15.95 1.80
N ASP A 41 1.44 17.13 2.12
CA ASP A 41 2.12 18.40 1.86
C ASP A 41 3.43 18.51 2.66
N GLU A 42 3.41 18.14 3.94
CA GLU A 42 4.61 18.16 4.78
C GLU A 42 5.62 17.08 4.34
N VAL A 43 5.14 15.88 4.03
CA VAL A 43 5.99 14.80 3.50
C VAL A 43 6.60 15.17 2.16
N ARG A 44 5.89 15.93 1.31
CA ARG A 44 6.39 16.44 0.03
C ARG A 44 7.52 17.46 0.22
N VAL A 45 7.43 18.31 1.24
CA VAL A 45 8.54 19.21 1.59
C VAL A 45 9.78 18.40 1.95
N LEU A 46 9.63 17.34 2.75
CA LEU A 46 10.73 16.43 3.09
C LEU A 46 11.34 15.76 1.84
N GLY A 47 10.50 15.29 0.92
CA GLY A 47 10.95 14.72 -0.35
C GLY A 47 11.75 15.71 -1.20
N LYS A 48 11.33 16.99 -1.23
CA LYS A 48 12.06 18.06 -1.91
C LYS A 48 13.41 18.35 -1.27
N GLU A 49 13.50 18.33 0.06
CA GLU A 49 14.77 18.45 0.78
C GLU A 49 15.74 17.31 0.43
N LEU A 50 15.28 16.06 0.47
CA LEU A 50 16.07 14.89 0.08
C LEU A 50 16.61 15.03 -1.36
N LYS A 51 15.74 15.46 -2.28
CA LYS A 51 16.12 15.68 -3.69
C LYS A 51 17.14 16.81 -3.84
N ALA A 52 16.97 17.92 -3.13
CA ALA A 52 17.91 19.04 -3.17
C ALA A 52 19.32 18.63 -2.67
N GLU A 53 19.40 17.63 -1.79
CA GLU A 53 20.65 17.04 -1.31
C GLU A 53 21.18 15.88 -2.16
N GLY A 54 20.60 15.64 -3.35
CA GLY A 54 21.06 14.59 -4.28
C GLY A 54 20.64 13.17 -3.91
N LYS A 55 19.69 12.99 -2.97
CA LYS A 55 19.22 11.68 -2.48
C LYS A 55 18.02 11.13 -3.27
N GLU A 56 17.76 11.65 -4.47
CA GLU A 56 16.64 11.20 -5.31
C GLU A 56 16.80 9.74 -5.76
N ALA A 57 18.00 9.37 -6.21
CA ALA A 57 18.31 8.00 -6.64
C ALA A 57 18.15 6.98 -5.51
N PHE A 58 18.41 7.39 -4.26
CA PHE A 58 18.24 6.58 -3.07
C PHE A 58 16.78 6.15 -2.89
N LEU A 59 15.83 7.09 -3.01
CA LEU A 59 14.40 6.80 -2.87
C LEU A 59 13.84 6.04 -4.07
N ALA A 60 14.22 6.42 -5.29
CA ALA A 60 13.72 5.79 -6.52
C ALA A 60 14.00 4.28 -6.56
N GLY A 61 15.14 3.85 -6.02
CA GLY A 61 15.51 2.43 -5.92
C GLY A 61 14.66 1.59 -4.95
N GLN A 62 13.87 2.22 -4.08
CA GLN A 62 13.09 1.53 -3.06
C GLN A 62 11.62 1.34 -3.43
N ILE A 63 11.10 2.11 -4.40
CA ILE A 63 9.66 2.16 -4.71
C ILE A 63 9.21 0.94 -5.53
N MET A 64 10.07 0.44 -6.41
CA MET A 64 9.69 -0.64 -7.33
C MET A 64 9.72 -2.01 -6.63
N PRO A 65 8.65 -2.82 -6.76
CA PRO A 65 8.63 -4.17 -6.20
C PRO A 65 9.56 -5.08 -6.99
N ARG A 66 10.22 -6.00 -6.29
CA ARG A 66 10.97 -7.11 -6.90
C ARG A 66 10.07 -8.34 -7.01
N GLU A 67 10.45 -9.26 -7.88
CA GLU A 67 9.74 -10.54 -8.01
C GLU A 67 9.66 -11.27 -6.65
N GLY A 68 8.48 -11.80 -6.33
CA GLY A 68 8.21 -12.45 -5.05
C GLY A 68 8.01 -11.52 -3.85
N GLN A 69 8.05 -10.19 -4.04
CA GLN A 69 7.79 -9.22 -2.98
C GLN A 69 6.46 -8.49 -3.18
N SER A 70 5.83 -8.07 -2.08
CA SER A 70 4.65 -7.21 -2.10
C SER A 70 4.95 -5.86 -2.77
N PHE A 71 3.93 -5.15 -3.24
CA PHE A 71 4.08 -3.76 -3.68
C PHE A 71 3.69 -2.81 -2.53
N ASP A 72 4.70 -2.39 -1.77
CA ASP A 72 4.59 -1.58 -0.55
C ASP A 72 5.61 -0.42 -0.57
N PRO A 73 5.44 0.54 -1.51
CA PRO A 73 6.44 1.58 -1.78
C PRO A 73 6.72 2.49 -0.57
N HIS A 74 5.72 2.85 0.24
CA HIS A 74 5.92 3.68 1.43
C HIS A 74 6.67 2.91 2.50
N GLN A 75 6.29 1.66 2.78
CA GLN A 75 6.97 0.86 3.80
C GLN A 75 8.46 0.68 3.46
N ARG A 76 8.79 0.50 2.18
CA ARG A 76 10.18 0.43 1.71
C ARG A 76 10.92 1.75 1.88
N ALA A 77 10.30 2.86 1.47
CA ALA A 77 10.89 4.18 1.62
C ALA A 77 11.16 4.51 3.10
N VAL A 78 10.18 4.27 3.98
CA VAL A 78 10.33 4.49 5.43
C VAL A 78 11.40 3.58 6.03
N SER A 79 11.44 2.31 5.63
CA SER A 79 12.49 1.38 6.07
C SER A 79 13.89 1.82 5.64
N ALA A 80 14.01 2.37 4.42
CA ALA A 80 15.27 2.90 3.92
C ALA A 80 15.68 4.17 4.68
N LEU A 81 14.76 5.12 4.88
CA LEU A 81 15.00 6.33 5.68
C LEU A 81 15.48 5.95 7.09
N LYS A 82 14.82 4.99 7.74
CA LYS A 82 15.17 4.54 9.08
C LYS A 82 16.60 4.02 9.17
N ARG A 83 17.06 3.31 8.13
CA ARG A 83 18.37 2.66 8.09
C ARG A 83 19.48 3.62 7.68
N ASP A 84 19.25 4.40 6.63
CA ASP A 84 20.32 5.10 5.92
C ASP A 84 20.25 6.63 6.12
N GLU A 85 19.08 7.18 6.48
CA GLU A 85 18.83 8.62 6.61
C GLU A 85 18.04 8.94 7.91
N PRO A 86 18.56 8.57 9.10
CA PRO A 86 17.79 8.63 10.37
C PRO A 86 17.32 10.04 10.74
N ALA A 87 18.05 11.09 10.31
CA ALA A 87 17.61 12.47 10.50
C ALA A 87 16.32 12.79 9.72
N TYR A 88 16.20 12.27 8.50
CA TYR A 88 14.98 12.40 7.69
C TYR A 88 13.85 11.51 8.21
N TYR A 89 14.19 10.34 8.74
CA TYR A 89 13.21 9.50 9.42
C TYR A 89 12.57 10.24 10.63
N SER A 90 13.36 10.91 11.47
CA SER A 90 12.83 11.69 12.60
C SER A 90 12.01 12.92 12.18
N LYS A 91 12.37 13.57 11.06
CA LYS A 91 11.54 14.63 10.46
C LYS A 91 10.20 14.07 9.98
N LEU A 92 10.22 12.93 9.29
CA LEU A 92 9.00 12.23 8.85
C LEU A 92 8.12 11.89 10.06
N GLU A 93 8.70 11.32 11.13
CA GLU A 93 7.99 11.02 12.37
C GLU A 93 7.26 12.24 12.92
N SER A 94 7.94 13.38 13.00
CA SER A 94 7.35 14.63 13.49
C SER A 94 6.14 15.07 12.66
N SER A 95 6.22 14.96 11.33
CA SER A 95 5.13 15.32 10.42
C SER A 95 3.95 14.37 10.49
N VAL A 96 4.19 13.05 10.53
CA VAL A 96 3.09 12.08 10.50
C VAL A 96 2.40 11.95 11.86
N VAL A 97 3.13 12.10 12.96
CA VAL A 97 2.53 12.06 14.31
C VAL A 97 1.61 13.25 14.54
N LYS A 98 1.97 14.43 14.04
CA LYS A 98 1.10 15.62 14.05
C LYS A 98 -0.24 15.38 13.34
N ASN A 99 -0.27 14.46 12.38
CA ASN A 99 -1.47 14.08 11.62
C ASN A 99 -2.19 12.84 12.19
N GLY A 100 -1.85 12.40 13.40
CA GLY A 100 -2.58 11.33 14.10
C GLY A 100 -2.10 9.90 13.79
N PHE A 101 -0.92 9.76 13.15
CA PHE A 101 -0.24 8.47 13.06
C PHE A 101 0.58 8.20 14.31
N THR A 102 0.77 6.93 14.67
CA THR A 102 1.56 6.54 15.84
C THR A 102 3.05 6.44 15.53
N SER A 103 3.41 6.25 14.26
CA SER A 103 4.78 6.18 13.78
C SER A 103 4.87 6.37 12.26
N PRO A 104 6.08 6.59 11.70
CA PRO A 104 6.34 6.49 10.27
C PRO A 104 5.88 5.17 9.65
N GLU A 105 6.01 4.04 10.35
CA GLU A 105 5.56 2.74 9.84
C GLU A 105 4.02 2.65 9.75
N SER A 106 3.30 3.16 10.76
CA SER A 106 1.82 3.21 10.68
C SER A 106 1.36 4.11 9.54
N TRP A 107 2.05 5.21 9.30
CA TRP A 107 1.78 6.09 8.16
C TRP A 107 2.05 5.38 6.83
N ALA A 108 3.18 4.69 6.72
CA ALA A 108 3.56 3.98 5.52
C ALA A 108 2.58 2.86 5.17
N GLN A 109 2.14 2.08 6.16
CA GLN A 109 1.14 1.04 5.95
C GLN A 109 -0.17 1.61 5.41
N THR A 110 -0.66 2.71 5.98
CA THR A 110 -1.85 3.41 5.48
C THR A 110 -1.62 3.97 4.07
N GLY A 111 -0.45 4.56 3.80
CA GLY A 111 -0.11 5.08 2.48
C GLY A 111 -0.10 4.01 1.39
N ASP A 112 0.44 2.83 1.69
CA ASP A 112 0.42 1.69 0.76
C ASP A 112 -1.01 1.18 0.51
N GLN A 113 -1.85 1.10 1.54
CA GLN A 113 -3.28 0.76 1.36
C GLN A 113 -3.99 1.79 0.48
N VAL A 114 -3.79 3.09 0.74
CA VAL A 114 -4.40 4.18 -0.05
C VAL A 114 -3.93 4.14 -1.50
N VAL A 115 -2.62 4.04 -1.75
CA VAL A 115 -2.06 4.02 -3.11
C VAL A 115 -2.51 2.79 -3.88
N LEU A 116 -2.50 1.61 -3.27
CA LEU A 116 -2.98 0.39 -3.90
C LEU A 116 -4.47 0.49 -4.22
N ALA A 117 -5.31 0.95 -3.28
CA ALA A 117 -6.74 1.08 -3.50
C ALA A 117 -7.08 2.14 -4.56
N TYR A 118 -6.41 3.29 -4.52
CA TYR A 118 -6.53 4.32 -5.55
C TYR A 118 -6.15 3.77 -6.93
N GLY A 119 -4.96 3.17 -7.06
CA GLY A 119 -4.48 2.58 -8.30
C GLY A 119 -5.42 1.49 -8.81
N ALA A 120 -5.98 0.67 -7.92
CA ALA A 120 -6.89 -0.39 -8.27
C ALA A 120 -8.23 0.12 -8.83
N VAL A 121 -8.73 1.26 -8.31
CA VAL A 121 -9.91 1.95 -8.87
C VAL A 121 -9.59 2.56 -10.23
N LYS A 122 -8.47 3.29 -10.35
CA LYS A 122 -8.06 3.97 -11.58
C LYS A 122 -7.79 2.99 -12.73
N VAL A 123 -6.95 1.98 -12.48
CA VAL A 123 -6.59 0.98 -13.50
C VAL A 123 -7.80 0.15 -13.92
N ALA A 124 -8.74 -0.16 -13.00
CA ALA A 124 -9.96 -0.85 -13.37
C ALA A 124 -10.83 -0.03 -14.33
N ALA A 125 -10.84 1.29 -14.21
CA ALA A 125 -11.58 2.19 -15.10
C ALA A 125 -10.85 2.41 -16.44
N GLU A 126 -9.53 2.55 -16.41
CA GLU A 126 -8.73 2.99 -17.57
C GLU A 126 -8.15 1.83 -18.39
N SER A 127 -7.84 0.70 -17.76
CA SER A 127 -7.15 -0.43 -18.39
C SER A 127 -7.51 -1.78 -17.74
N PRO A 128 -8.79 -2.19 -17.72
CA PRO A 128 -9.21 -3.43 -17.04
C PRO A 128 -8.51 -4.69 -17.56
N GLN A 129 -8.00 -4.67 -18.80
CA GLN A 129 -7.29 -5.80 -19.41
C GLN A 129 -5.96 -6.11 -18.70
N ILE A 130 -5.27 -5.11 -18.13
CA ILE A 130 -4.00 -5.37 -17.42
C ILE A 130 -4.24 -6.10 -16.10
N LEU A 131 -5.34 -5.79 -15.41
CA LEU A 131 -5.73 -6.51 -14.19
C LEU A 131 -6.14 -7.95 -14.53
N ALA A 132 -6.90 -8.14 -15.61
CA ALA A 132 -7.26 -9.47 -16.08
C ALA A 132 -6.03 -10.30 -16.49
N MET A 133 -5.03 -9.67 -17.12
CA MET A 133 -3.77 -10.31 -17.47
C MET A 133 -2.93 -10.63 -16.23
N ALA A 134 -2.91 -9.76 -15.23
CA ALA A 134 -2.18 -10.00 -13.98
C ALA A 134 -2.82 -11.07 -13.08
N ALA A 135 -4.14 -11.23 -13.17
CA ALA A 135 -4.87 -12.33 -12.53
C ALA A 135 -4.58 -13.69 -13.19
N GLN A 136 -4.20 -13.68 -14.47
CA GLN A 136 -3.69 -14.86 -15.14
C GLN A 136 -2.25 -15.09 -14.68
N SER A 137 -1.93 -16.33 -14.30
CA SER A 137 -0.58 -16.78 -14.01
C SER A 137 -0.43 -18.17 -14.60
N GLY A 138 0.66 -18.44 -15.30
CA GLY A 138 0.93 -19.76 -15.86
C GLY A 138 1.69 -19.75 -17.19
N PRO A 139 1.85 -20.94 -17.80
CA PRO A 139 2.73 -21.14 -18.95
C PRO A 139 2.42 -20.26 -20.17
N GLU A 140 1.16 -19.91 -20.36
CA GLU A 140 0.73 -19.05 -21.48
C GLU A 140 1.23 -17.61 -21.33
N GLN A 141 1.16 -17.06 -20.12
CA GLN A 141 1.71 -15.74 -19.82
C GLN A 141 3.23 -15.74 -19.94
N ASP A 142 3.90 -16.79 -19.47
CA ASP A 142 5.35 -16.94 -19.60
C ASP A 142 5.77 -17.00 -21.08
N MET A 143 5.04 -17.75 -21.91
CA MET A 143 5.30 -17.84 -23.35
C MET A 143 5.11 -16.49 -24.05
N LEU A 144 4.07 -15.74 -23.70
CA LEU A 144 3.84 -14.39 -24.22
C LEU A 144 4.98 -13.44 -23.83
N LEU A 145 5.43 -13.50 -22.57
CA LEU A 145 6.57 -12.71 -22.10
C LEU A 145 7.87 -13.09 -22.82
N MET A 146 8.12 -14.38 -23.07
CA MET A 146 9.30 -14.85 -23.77
C MET A 146 9.37 -14.38 -25.23
N ALA A 147 8.22 -14.17 -25.86
CA ALA A 147 8.13 -13.64 -27.23
C ALA A 147 8.50 -12.15 -27.34
N LEU A 148 8.56 -11.41 -26.23
CA LEU A 148 8.88 -9.98 -26.22
C LEU A 148 10.40 -9.72 -26.20
N PRO A 149 10.88 -8.62 -26.82
CA PRO A 149 12.24 -8.11 -26.63
C PRO A 149 12.54 -7.88 -25.14
N GLU A 150 13.80 -8.07 -24.72
CA GLU A 150 14.19 -8.09 -23.32
C GLU A 150 13.71 -6.86 -22.52
N LYS A 151 13.90 -5.65 -23.07
CA LYS A 151 13.46 -4.41 -22.44
C LYS A 151 11.94 -4.36 -22.25
N GLN A 152 11.18 -4.75 -23.27
CA GLN A 152 9.71 -4.76 -23.22
C GLN A 152 9.21 -5.84 -22.26
N ARG A 153 9.84 -7.01 -22.26
CA ARG A 153 9.58 -8.09 -21.31
C ARG A 153 9.80 -7.63 -19.87
N ALA A 154 10.90 -6.95 -19.58
CA ALA A 154 11.18 -6.44 -18.24
C ALA A 154 10.13 -5.41 -17.78
N GLN A 155 9.76 -4.48 -18.66
CA GLN A 155 8.72 -3.49 -18.39
C GLN A 155 7.35 -4.14 -18.14
N LEU A 156 6.96 -5.10 -18.99
CA LEU A 156 5.68 -5.79 -18.82
C LEU A 156 5.66 -6.65 -17.55
N LYS A 157 6.75 -7.35 -17.23
CA LYS A 157 6.87 -8.08 -15.96
C LYS A 157 6.67 -7.14 -14.77
N GLN A 158 7.31 -5.97 -14.78
CA GLN A 158 7.15 -4.98 -13.72
C GLN A 158 5.70 -4.49 -13.61
N ALA A 159 5.07 -4.17 -14.74
CA ALA A 159 3.67 -3.75 -14.79
C ALA A 159 2.72 -4.84 -14.26
N LEU A 160 2.95 -6.10 -14.61
CA LEU A 160 2.16 -7.24 -14.14
C LEU A 160 2.30 -7.47 -12.63
N LEU A 161 3.50 -7.27 -12.05
CA LEU A 161 3.69 -7.34 -10.59
C LEU A 161 2.84 -6.30 -9.87
N ILE A 162 2.85 -5.05 -10.34
CA ILE A 162 2.03 -3.97 -9.78
C ILE A 162 0.54 -4.29 -9.98
N ALA A 163 0.14 -4.63 -11.21
CA ALA A 163 -1.25 -4.95 -11.53
C ALA A 163 -1.78 -6.14 -10.70
N LYS A 164 -0.93 -7.11 -10.35
CA LYS A 164 -1.29 -8.22 -9.46
C LYS A 164 -1.57 -7.73 -8.04
N ALA A 165 -0.75 -6.81 -7.51
CA ALA A 165 -1.00 -6.18 -6.22
C ALA A 165 -2.31 -5.38 -6.24
N LEU A 166 -2.56 -4.61 -7.31
CA LEU A 166 -3.80 -3.86 -7.50
C LEU A 166 -5.03 -4.77 -7.64
N ALA A 167 -4.92 -5.89 -8.34
CA ALA A 167 -6.00 -6.87 -8.48
C ALA A 167 -6.36 -7.53 -7.14
N ALA A 168 -5.38 -7.69 -6.24
CA ALA A 168 -5.57 -8.30 -4.93
C ALA A 168 -6.18 -7.35 -3.87
N VAL A 169 -6.34 -6.07 -4.17
CA VAL A 169 -6.90 -5.09 -3.20
C VAL A 169 -8.35 -5.45 -2.83
N PRO A 170 -8.70 -5.54 -1.53
CA PRO A 170 -10.06 -5.79 -1.06
C PRO A 170 -11.09 -4.79 -1.59
N GLU A 171 -12.32 -5.24 -1.86
CA GLU A 171 -13.39 -4.32 -2.31
C GLU A 171 -13.74 -3.27 -1.26
N ALA A 172 -13.60 -3.58 0.04
CA ALA A 172 -13.81 -2.60 1.11
C ALA A 172 -12.86 -1.41 0.98
N ASP A 173 -11.56 -1.66 0.77
CA ASP A 173 -10.57 -0.59 0.59
C ASP A 173 -10.80 0.20 -0.70
N ARG A 174 -11.17 -0.48 -1.80
CA ARG A 174 -11.58 0.19 -3.06
C ARG A 174 -12.79 1.09 -2.83
N ALA A 175 -13.78 0.64 -2.06
CA ALA A 175 -14.96 1.41 -1.76
C ALA A 175 -14.63 2.61 -0.86
N ALA A 176 -13.75 2.43 0.12
CA ALA A 176 -13.33 3.48 1.05
C ALA A 176 -12.62 4.65 0.36
N VAL A 177 -11.82 4.39 -0.69
CA VAL A 177 -11.11 5.45 -1.43
C VAL A 177 -11.98 6.17 -2.48
N LYS A 178 -13.09 5.58 -2.96
CA LYS A 178 -13.95 6.16 -4.02
C LYS A 178 -14.35 7.62 -3.77
N PRO A 179 -14.77 8.03 -2.55
CA PRO A 179 -15.11 9.43 -2.26
C PRO A 179 -13.93 10.41 -2.38
N TYR A 180 -12.69 9.91 -2.32
CA TYR A 180 -11.46 10.72 -2.30
C TYR A 180 -10.72 10.74 -3.64
N ILE A 181 -11.19 10.02 -4.67
CA ILE A 181 -10.50 9.90 -5.96
C ILE A 181 -10.14 11.27 -6.55
N GLY A 182 -11.07 12.24 -6.54
CA GLY A 182 -10.77 13.58 -7.07
C GLY A 182 -9.68 14.31 -6.28
N THR A 183 -9.62 14.14 -4.96
CA THR A 183 -8.53 14.70 -4.13
C THR A 183 -7.22 13.99 -4.40
N LEU A 184 -7.24 12.66 -4.49
CA LEU A 184 -6.06 11.84 -4.77
C LEU A 184 -5.52 12.07 -6.18
N ASP A 185 -6.39 12.31 -7.17
CA ASP A 185 -6.00 12.70 -8.53
C ASP A 185 -5.18 14.00 -8.49
N THR A 186 -5.65 15.03 -7.78
CA THR A 186 -4.91 16.30 -7.64
C THR A 186 -3.55 16.06 -7.01
N VAL A 187 -3.52 15.36 -5.87
CA VAL A 187 -2.30 15.09 -5.11
C VAL A 187 -1.28 14.31 -5.94
N PHE A 188 -1.67 13.22 -6.58
CA PHE A 188 -0.75 12.34 -7.32
C PHE A 188 -0.37 12.89 -8.70
N THR A 189 -1.22 13.72 -9.32
CA THR A 189 -0.87 14.40 -10.57
C THR A 189 0.15 15.52 -10.34
N GLU A 190 0.04 16.25 -9.23
CA GLU A 190 1.04 17.26 -8.82
C GLU A 190 2.39 16.65 -8.44
N GLU A 191 2.42 15.36 -8.10
CA GLU A 191 3.64 14.61 -7.74
C GLU A 191 4.44 14.10 -8.96
N GLY A 192 3.91 14.23 -10.18
CA GLY A 192 4.59 13.73 -11.37
C GLY A 192 4.67 12.20 -11.43
N LEU A 193 3.71 11.50 -10.83
CA LEU A 193 3.49 10.06 -11.02
C LEU A 193 2.81 9.80 -12.38
N GLN A 194 3.46 10.21 -13.47
CA GLN A 194 3.15 9.74 -14.83
C GLN A 194 4.16 8.68 -15.27
#